data_AF-A0A2V6L241-F1
#
_entry.id   AF-A0A2V6L241-F1
#
_cell.length_a   1.000
_cell.length_b   1.000
_cell.length_c   1.000
_cell.angle_alpha   90.00
_cell.angle_beta   90.00
_cell.angle_gamma   90.00
#
_symmetry.space_group_name_H-M   'P 1'
#
loop_
_entity.id
_entity.type
_entity.pdbx_description
1 polymer ?
#
loop_
_entity_poly.entity_id
_entity_poly.type
_entity_poly.pdbx_seq_one_letter_code
_entity_poly.pdbx_strand_id
1 'polypeptide(L)'
;LLNTTHGLRCDFPLTAEGKAQRSGYPDLRITDLESKRVFYLDPKLYAAGSRDSSFRAFYFEPKKATNKVREDAVHFVVGFEHEIREKTGVWKFTRWDLVDLSRFTVKLKAEFQGSNRDMYRPEAIVASSEK
;
A
#
# COMPACT_ATOMS: atom_id res chain seq x y z
N LEU A 1 13.14 -10.46 12.50
CA LEU A 1 11.84 -10.46 11.80
C LEU A 1 10.82 -9.78 12.72
N LEU A 2 9.85 -9.01 12.26
CA LEU A 2 8.93 -8.31 13.19
C LEU A 2 8.22 -9.27 14.16
N ASN A 3 7.91 -10.49 13.73
CA ASN A 3 7.34 -11.55 14.57
C ASN A 3 8.32 -12.21 15.55
N THR A 4 9.61 -11.90 15.49
CA THR A 4 10.59 -12.37 16.49
C THR A 4 10.81 -11.34 17.60
N THR A 5 10.22 -10.15 17.48
CA THR A 5 10.27 -9.13 18.53
C THR A 5 9.27 -9.46 19.62
N HIS A 6 9.77 -9.69 20.85
CA HIS A 6 8.92 -9.97 22.00
C HIS A 6 7.90 -8.84 22.23
N GLY A 7 6.67 -9.20 22.58
CA GLY A 7 5.59 -8.24 22.82
C GLY A 7 4.91 -7.70 21.56
N LEU A 8 5.40 -8.01 20.36
CA LEU A 8 4.75 -7.61 19.10
C LEU A 8 4.18 -8.81 18.34
N ARG A 9 3.08 -8.59 17.65
CA ARG A 9 2.55 -9.48 16.62
C ARG A 9 2.40 -8.73 15.31
N CYS A 10 2.90 -9.29 14.21
CA CYS A 10 2.82 -8.71 12.88
C CYS A 10 2.15 -9.70 11.91
N ASP A 11 1.01 -9.30 11.37
CA ASP A 11 0.18 -10.11 10.47
C ASP A 11 -0.18 -9.32 9.21
N PHE A 12 -0.75 -10.01 8.22
CA PHE A 12 -1.48 -9.34 7.14
C PHE A 12 -2.81 -8.80 7.67
N PRO A 13 -3.20 -7.57 7.32
CA PRO A 13 -4.50 -7.04 7.69
C PRO A 13 -5.65 -7.88 7.13
N LEU A 14 -6.74 -7.95 7.90
CA LEU A 14 -7.96 -8.66 7.51
C LEU A 14 -8.95 -7.68 6.86
N THR A 15 -9.69 -8.16 5.88
CA THR A 15 -10.82 -7.42 5.28
C THR A 15 -12.00 -7.33 6.25
N ALA A 16 -13.06 -6.61 5.84
CA ALA A 16 -14.35 -6.57 6.54
C ALA A 16 -14.90 -7.97 6.90
N GLU A 17 -14.66 -8.94 6.01
CA GLU A 17 -15.11 -10.34 6.14
C GLU A 17 -14.14 -11.24 6.93
N GLY A 18 -13.07 -10.67 7.51
CA GLY A 18 -12.08 -11.43 8.27
C GLY A 18 -11.08 -12.21 7.41
N LYS A 19 -11.03 -11.97 6.10
CA LYS A 19 -10.08 -12.64 5.19
C LYS A 19 -8.76 -11.87 5.14
N ALA A 20 -7.64 -12.57 5.23
CA ALA A 20 -6.33 -11.96 5.02
C ALA A 20 -6.18 -11.54 3.56
N GLN A 21 -5.71 -10.31 3.32
CA GLN A 21 -5.49 -9.81 1.97
C GLN A 21 -4.16 -9.04 1.90
N ARG A 22 -3.24 -9.56 1.08
CA ARG A 22 -1.91 -8.98 0.88
C ARG A 22 -1.92 -7.73 0.01
N SER A 23 -2.88 -7.61 -0.91
CA SER A 23 -2.96 -6.48 -1.83
C SER A 23 -3.68 -5.27 -1.23
N GLY A 24 -3.25 -4.08 -1.65
CA GLY A 24 -3.80 -2.80 -1.23
C GLY A 24 -3.34 -2.37 0.16
N TYR A 25 -3.57 -1.11 0.49
CA TYR A 25 -3.17 -0.56 1.78
C TYR A 25 -4.07 -1.06 2.94
N PRO A 26 -3.50 -1.30 4.14
CA PRO A 26 -2.07 -1.36 4.46
C PRO A 26 -1.48 -2.75 4.18
N ASP A 27 -0.17 -2.85 3.97
CA ASP A 27 0.50 -4.14 3.78
C ASP A 27 0.57 -4.99 5.06
N LEU A 28 0.87 -4.37 6.21
CA LEU A 28 1.07 -5.06 7.49
C LEU A 28 0.23 -4.44 8.61
N ARG A 29 -0.18 -5.30 9.55
CA ARG A 29 -0.82 -4.93 10.81
C ARG A 29 0.05 -5.43 11.96
N ILE A 30 0.49 -4.51 12.80
CA ILE A 30 1.28 -4.80 14.00
C ILE A 30 0.42 -4.52 15.22
N THR A 31 0.46 -5.40 16.21
CA THR A 31 -0.18 -5.20 17.51
C THR A 31 0.84 -5.29 18.61
N ASP A 32 0.88 -4.26 19.45
CA ASP A 32 1.54 -4.36 20.74
C ASP A 32 0.68 -5.21 21.68
N LEU A 33 1.23 -6.32 22.16
CA LEU A 33 0.47 -7.33 22.91
C LEU A 33 0.15 -6.89 24.33
N GLU A 34 0.90 -5.93 24.89
CA GLU A 34 0.65 -5.38 26.22
C GLU A 34 -0.45 -4.32 26.17
N SER A 35 -0.22 -3.24 25.42
CA SER A 35 -1.11 -2.08 25.34
C SER A 35 -2.29 -2.29 24.38
N LYS A 36 -2.27 -3.35 23.57
CA LYS A 36 -3.23 -3.64 22.49
C LYS A 36 -3.26 -2.58 21.38
N ARG A 37 -2.27 -1.67 21.31
CA ARG A 37 -2.22 -0.67 20.22
C ARG A 37 -1.98 -1.33 18.88
N VAL A 38 -2.64 -0.78 17.87
CA VAL A 38 -2.53 -1.24 16.50
C VAL A 38 -1.73 -0.23 15.69
N PHE A 39 -0.83 -0.76 14.87
CA PHE A 39 -0.04 -0.01 13.92
C PHE A 39 -0.24 -0.62 12.54
N TYR A 40 -0.58 0.19 11.56
CA TYR A 40 -0.55 -0.21 10.16
C TYR A 40 0.76 0.23 9.54
N LEU A 41 1.47 -0.69 8.88
CA LEU A 41 2.78 -0.42 8.28
C LEU A 41 2.74 -0.77 6.79
N ASP A 42 3.24 0.16 5.98
CA ASP A 42 3.25 0.04 4.53
C ASP A 42 4.67 0.27 3.99
N PRO A 43 5.41 -0.79 3.61
CA PRO A 43 6.74 -0.66 3.04
C PRO A 43 6.71 -0.04 1.63
N LYS A 44 7.70 0.80 1.34
CA LYS A 44 7.93 1.41 0.03
C LYS A 44 9.39 1.37 -0.34
N LEU A 45 9.64 1.25 -1.63
CA LEU A 45 10.97 1.31 -2.23
C LEU A 45 11.04 2.56 -3.10
N TYR A 46 12.19 3.22 -3.08
CA TYR A 46 12.50 4.31 -4.01
C TYR A 46 13.97 4.24 -4.45
N ALA A 47 14.24 4.69 -5.67
CA ALA A 47 15.59 4.70 -6.21
C ALA A 47 16.43 5.83 -5.59
N ALA A 48 17.72 5.61 -5.45
CA ALA A 48 18.67 6.63 -5.03
C ALA A 48 18.51 7.90 -5.88
N GLY A 49 18.36 9.05 -5.22
CA GLY A 49 18.13 10.34 -5.89
C GLY A 49 16.68 10.63 -6.28
N SER A 50 15.72 9.73 -6.03
CA SER A 50 14.29 9.96 -6.32
C SER A 50 13.45 10.32 -5.09
N ARG A 51 14.08 10.67 -3.97
CA ARG A 51 13.42 10.92 -2.67
C ARG A 51 12.39 12.05 -2.74
N ASP A 52 12.69 13.10 -3.50
CA ASP A 52 11.85 14.29 -3.63
C ASP A 52 10.91 14.23 -4.87
N SER A 53 10.72 13.03 -5.44
CA SER A 53 9.85 12.83 -6.59
C SER A 53 8.38 13.14 -6.27
N SER A 54 7.68 13.73 -7.24
CA SER A 54 6.23 14.01 -7.16
C SER A 54 5.37 12.82 -7.60
N PHE A 55 5.97 11.70 -8.02
CA PHE A 55 5.22 10.50 -8.36
C PHE A 55 4.49 9.94 -7.14
N ARG A 56 3.32 9.37 -7.38
CA ARG A 56 2.47 8.82 -6.32
C ARG A 56 3.12 7.58 -5.71
N ALA A 57 3.66 7.72 -4.50
CA ALA A 57 4.22 6.61 -3.72
C ALA A 57 3.22 6.01 -2.70
N PHE A 58 2.20 6.79 -2.30
CA PHE A 58 1.15 6.37 -1.37
C PHE A 58 -0.22 6.55 -2.01
N TYR A 59 -1.10 5.55 -1.84
CA TYR A 59 -2.51 5.67 -2.18
C TYR A 59 -3.34 4.75 -1.29
N PHE A 60 -4.52 5.24 -0.91
CA PHE A 60 -5.53 4.45 -0.23
C PHE A 60 -6.86 4.65 -0.95
N GLU A 61 -7.50 3.55 -1.32
CA GLU A 61 -8.81 3.54 -1.94
C GLU A 61 -9.80 2.90 -0.96
N PRO A 62 -10.68 3.69 -0.31
CA PRO A 62 -11.65 3.13 0.63
C PRO A 62 -12.69 2.29 -0.11
N LYS A 63 -12.75 0.98 0.19
CA LYS A 63 -13.72 0.03 -0.40
C LYS A 63 -14.54 -0.65 0.67
N LYS A 64 -15.87 -0.66 0.56
CA LYS A 64 -16.73 -1.33 1.57
C LYS A 64 -16.37 -2.82 1.79
N ALA A 65 -16.20 -3.59 0.72
CA ALA A 65 -15.97 -5.04 0.82
C ALA A 65 -14.53 -5.41 1.23
N THR A 66 -13.54 -4.70 0.69
CA THR A 66 -12.12 -5.08 0.82
C THR A 66 -11.30 -4.10 1.67
N ASN A 67 -11.95 -3.17 2.38
CA ASN A 67 -11.23 -2.28 3.30
C ASN A 67 -10.57 -3.07 4.44
N LYS A 68 -9.30 -2.74 4.67
CA LYS A 68 -8.43 -3.33 5.67
C LYS A 68 -8.11 -2.38 6.83
N VAL A 69 -8.39 -1.09 6.68
CA VAL A 69 -8.28 -0.08 7.75
C VAL A 69 -9.57 -0.13 8.57
N ARG A 70 -9.52 -0.81 9.70
CA ARG A 70 -10.72 -1.12 10.52
C ARG A 70 -10.61 -0.69 11.98
N GLU A 71 -9.44 -0.21 12.38
CA GLU A 71 -9.09 0.07 13.77
C GLU A 71 -8.61 1.51 13.88
N ASP A 72 -8.84 2.12 15.05
CA ASP A 72 -8.12 3.34 15.43
C ASP A 72 -6.66 2.96 15.67
N ALA A 73 -5.79 3.38 14.75
CA ALA A 73 -4.45 2.86 14.63
C ALA A 73 -3.47 3.97 14.24
N VAL A 74 -2.21 3.77 14.63
CA VAL A 74 -1.11 4.59 14.11
C VAL A 74 -0.74 4.06 12.73
N HIS A 75 -0.57 4.97 11.77
CA HIS A 75 -0.28 4.62 10.39
C HIS A 75 1.15 5.05 10.02
N PHE A 76 1.95 4.07 9.60
CA PHE A 76 3.32 4.27 9.19
C PHE A 76 3.55 3.85 7.74
N VAL A 77 4.40 4.60 7.05
CA VAL A 77 5.10 4.16 5.85
C VAL A 77 6.56 3.97 6.20
N VAL A 78 7.18 2.87 5.77
CA VAL A 78 8.63 2.71 5.83
C VAL A 78 9.20 2.74 4.43
N GLY A 79 9.97 3.77 4.11
CA GLY A 79 10.62 3.93 2.82
C GLY A 79 12.04 3.40 2.88
N PHE A 80 12.45 2.57 1.93
CA PHE A 80 13.83 2.13 1.74
C PHE A 80 14.37 2.66 0.42
N GLU A 81 15.48 3.38 0.49
CA GLU A 81 16.24 3.81 -0.68
C GLU A 81 17.08 2.64 -1.19
N HIS A 82 17.08 2.41 -2.50
CA HIS A 82 17.95 1.44 -3.14
C HIS A 82 18.76 2.06 -4.27
N GLU A 83 19.99 1.59 -4.44
CA GLU A 83 20.79 1.91 -5.64
C GLU A 83 20.20 1.24 -6.90
N ILE A 84 20.58 1.73 -8.08
CA ILE A 84 20.22 1.06 -9.34
C ILE A 84 20.89 -0.31 -9.34
N ARG A 85 20.09 -1.35 -9.59
CA ARG A 85 20.61 -2.70 -9.70
C ARG A 85 21.50 -2.81 -10.94
N GLU A 86 22.80 -2.94 -10.74
CA GLU A 86 23.73 -3.31 -11.82
C GLU A 86 23.37 -4.69 -12.38
N LYS A 87 23.72 -4.96 -13.64
CA LYS A 87 23.26 -6.15 -14.41
C LYS A 87 23.51 -7.51 -13.72
N THR A 88 24.41 -7.58 -12.74
CA THR A 88 24.78 -8.79 -11.98
C THR A 88 24.48 -8.69 -10.47
N GLY A 89 23.93 -7.57 -9.99
CA GLY A 89 24.08 -7.16 -8.58
C GLY A 89 22.95 -7.52 -7.61
N VAL A 90 23.33 -7.59 -6.33
CA VAL A 90 22.48 -7.61 -5.13
C VAL A 90 21.91 -6.21 -4.91
N TRP A 91 20.65 -6.12 -4.46
CA TRP A 91 20.06 -4.84 -4.06
C TRP A 91 20.82 -4.26 -2.87
N LYS A 92 21.39 -3.06 -3.04
CA LYS A 92 21.99 -2.30 -1.95
C LYS A 92 20.99 -1.25 -1.48
N PHE A 93 20.54 -1.40 -0.24
CA PHE A 93 19.71 -0.43 0.44
C PHE A 93 20.60 0.56 1.20
N THR A 94 20.44 1.85 0.94
CA THR A 94 21.34 2.91 1.44
C THR A 94 20.74 3.72 2.58
N ARG A 95 19.41 3.73 2.69
CA ARG A 95 18.67 4.54 3.66
C ARG A 95 17.33 3.89 3.97
N TRP A 96 16.83 4.15 5.18
CA TRP A 96 15.43 3.94 5.52
C TRP A 96 14.88 5.15 6.28
N ASP A 97 13.60 5.45 6.05
CA ASP A 97 12.84 6.48 6.78
C ASP A 97 11.53 5.84 7.27
N LEU A 98 11.18 6.02 8.55
CA LEU A 98 9.87 5.67 9.10
C LEU A 98 9.03 6.95 9.19
N VAL A 99 7.90 6.97 8.48
CA VAL A 99 7.05 8.15 8.30
C VAL A 99 5.72 7.95 9.00
N ASP A 100 5.40 8.80 9.96
CA ASP A 100 4.09 8.91 10.59
C ASP A 100 3.12 9.66 9.67
N LEU A 101 1.98 9.04 9.36
CA LEU A 101 0.99 9.62 8.46
C LEU A 101 0.01 10.59 9.13
N SER A 102 0.06 10.79 10.46
CA SER A 102 -0.86 11.68 11.20
C SER A 102 -0.82 13.13 10.76
N ARG A 103 0.30 13.59 10.19
CA ARG A 103 0.47 14.95 9.61
C ARG A 103 0.72 14.93 8.10
N PHE A 104 0.60 13.76 7.47
CA PHE A 104 0.83 13.62 6.03
C PHE A 104 -0.33 14.22 5.25
N THR A 105 -0.06 15.31 4.53
CA THR A 105 -1.06 15.96 3.68
C THR A 105 -1.22 15.19 2.38
N VAL A 106 -2.42 14.68 2.13
CA VAL A 106 -2.76 13.95 0.90
C VAL A 106 -3.53 14.82 -0.08
N LYS A 107 -3.47 14.47 -1.36
CA LYS A 107 -4.37 15.00 -2.39
C LYS A 107 -5.49 14.00 -2.63
N LEU A 108 -6.74 14.44 -2.53
CA LEU A 108 -7.90 13.63 -2.91
C LEU A 108 -7.97 13.55 -4.44
N LYS A 109 -8.09 12.33 -4.97
CA LYS A 109 -8.38 12.08 -6.38
C LYS A 109 -9.69 11.29 -6.47
N ALA A 110 -10.76 11.93 -6.93
CA ALA A 110 -12.00 11.25 -7.29
C ALA A 110 -11.88 10.74 -8.73
N GLU A 111 -12.14 9.45 -8.96
CA GLU A 111 -12.04 8.86 -10.29
C GLU A 111 -13.23 7.95 -10.60
N PHE A 112 -13.74 8.03 -11.83
CA PHE A 112 -14.70 7.07 -12.38
C PHE A 112 -13.91 5.89 -12.96
N GLN A 113 -14.35 4.67 -12.66
CA GLN A 113 -13.69 3.43 -13.06
C GLN A 113 -14.67 2.60 -13.91
N GLY A 114 -14.16 1.87 -14.89
CA GLY A 114 -14.93 0.92 -15.70
C GLY A 114 -14.07 -0.28 -16.07
N SER A 115 -14.67 -1.47 -16.11
CA SER A 115 -13.98 -2.68 -16.58
C SER A 115 -14.08 -2.82 -18.10
N ASN A 116 -13.24 -3.66 -18.71
CA ASN A 116 -13.41 -4.03 -20.13
C ASN A 116 -14.84 -4.54 -20.41
N ARG A 117 -15.44 -5.26 -19.45
CA ARG A 117 -16.82 -5.76 -19.58
C ARG A 117 -17.85 -4.63 -19.62
N ASP A 118 -17.61 -3.51 -18.94
CA ASP A 118 -18.50 -2.36 -18.98
C ASP A 118 -18.32 -1.55 -20.27
N MET A 119 -17.09 -1.45 -20.77
CA MET A 119 -16.77 -0.69 -21.98
C MET A 119 -17.26 -1.35 -23.27
N TYR A 120 -17.18 -2.68 -23.38
CA TYR A 120 -17.52 -3.42 -24.61
C TYR A 120 -18.94 -4.00 -24.62
N ARG A 121 -19.89 -3.33 -23.97
CA ARG A 121 -21.31 -3.68 -24.09
C ARG A 121 -21.82 -3.31 -25.49
N PRO A 122 -22.68 -4.13 -26.14
CA PRO A 122 -23.16 -3.84 -27.49
C PRO A 122 -23.76 -2.45 -27.64
N GLU A 123 -24.45 -1.94 -26.62
CA GLU A 123 -25.12 -0.64 -26.65
C GLU A 123 -24.14 0.55 -26.57
N ALA A 124 -22.90 0.33 -26.14
CA ALA A 124 -21.86 1.35 -26.03
C ALA A 124 -20.94 1.43 -27.26
N ILE A 125 -20.97 0.41 -28.13
CA ILE A 125 -20.10 0.32 -29.29
C ILE A 125 -20.74 1.05 -30.48
N VAL A 126 -20.09 2.11 -30.95
CA VAL A 126 -20.56 2.91 -32.10
C VAL A 126 -20.06 2.37 -33.44
N ALA A 127 -18.89 1.72 -33.46
CA ALA A 127 -18.32 1.05 -34.63
C ALA A 127 -17.25 0.03 -34.21
N SER A 128 -16.97 -0.94 -35.09
CA SER A 128 -15.91 -1.93 -34.93
C SER A 128 -15.12 -2.06 -36.23
N SER A 129 -13.81 -2.27 -36.13
CA SER A 129 -12.98 -2.62 -37.29
C SER A 129 -13.20 -4.09 -37.70
N GLU A 130 -12.68 -4.46 -38.87
CA GLU A 130 -12.42 -5.86 -39.19
C GLU A 130 -11.41 -6.46 -38.18
N LYS A 131 -11.44 -7.78 -38.04
CA LYS A 131 -10.53 -8.51 -37.16
C LYS A 131 -9.13 -8.63 -37.76
#